data_AF-A0A8H2XEA5-F1
#
_entry.id   AF-A0A8H2XEA5-F1
#
_cell.length_a   1.000
_cell.length_b   1.000
_cell.length_c   1.000
_cell.angle_alpha   90.00
_cell.angle_beta   90.00
_cell.angle_gamma   90.00
#
_symmetry.space_group_name_H-M   'P 1'
#
loop_
_entity.id
_entity.type
_entity.pdbx_description
1 polymer ?
#
loop_
_entity_poly.entity_id
_entity_poly.type
_entity_poly.pdbx_seq_one_letter_code
_entity_poly.pdbx_strand_id
1 'polypeptide(L)'
;VFHSQAAVKNTLDSSRNESDESFWRTDSVKAHTIKKTGPLYEAFLMKIVPKLRQESCVTPSGPVKSEDCGPPLKRPRVEDWETVPDGSTATSSHVSTSKSSRTPSAIPDSTEWLRARITQLEAELSAARAARDMSISEQDVLRAAHEAEQRARREAMLQKSAAEAALSQAEVEQGRLRAALEVALSVDSAQPNSMEALYGLGATADGGHSEALDRVQESHQQMNLDPTALGDPQATTQRLKSEVEQLKSNLAATQERLGSTQRSLESMKQIHSSALEQHESTKGELETYKLQLEDEQTLMKNLKDKLIPEVYKSLGVMHETLGAFLSAMGEPPVSEPGDSILKEELD
;
A
#
# COMPACT_ATOMS: atom_id res chain seq x y z
N VAL A 1 15.60 15.60 3.81
CA VAL A 1 16.00 16.93 3.29
C VAL A 1 16.56 17.74 4.44
N PHE A 2 17.77 18.27 4.33
CA PHE A 2 18.37 19.07 5.40
C PHE A 2 18.30 20.55 5.05
N HIS A 3 17.76 21.36 5.96
CA HIS A 3 17.61 22.80 5.77
C HIS A 3 18.90 23.58 6.08
N SER A 4 19.90 22.94 6.68
CA SER A 4 21.19 23.54 7.00
C SER A 4 22.31 22.51 7.02
N GLN A 5 23.55 22.98 6.83
CA GLN A 5 24.75 22.14 6.92
C GLN A 5 24.96 21.60 8.35
N ALA A 6 24.53 22.35 9.37
CA ALA A 6 24.56 21.90 10.75
C ALA A 6 23.64 20.69 10.98
N ALA A 7 22.45 20.67 10.36
CA ALA A 7 21.55 19.52 10.44
C ALA A 7 22.16 18.26 9.79
N VAL A 8 22.82 18.41 8.64
CA VAL A 8 23.58 17.31 8.00
C VAL A 8 24.65 16.78 8.94
N LYS A 9 25.43 17.67 9.56
CA LYS A 9 26.49 17.29 10.48
C LYS A 9 25.96 16.53 11.70
N ASN A 10 24.91 17.04 12.35
CA ASN A 10 24.29 16.38 13.50
C ASN A 10 23.74 14.99 13.15
N THR A 11 23.19 14.82 11.94
CA THR A 11 22.70 13.53 11.47
C THR A 11 23.85 12.55 11.20
N LEU A 12 24.96 13.00 10.61
CA LEU A 12 26.17 12.18 10.43
C LEU A 12 26.86 11.85 11.76
N ASP A 13 26.82 12.76 12.74
CA ASP A 13 27.34 12.48 14.07
C ASP A 13 26.44 11.48 14.81
N SER A 14 25.12 11.57 14.62
CA SER A 14 24.16 10.58 15.14
C SER A 14 24.31 9.20 14.47
N SER A 15 24.70 9.16 13.20
CA SER A 15 24.95 7.89 12.51
C SER A 15 26.18 7.15 13.00
N ARG A 16 27.07 7.81 13.75
CA ARG A 16 28.25 7.18 14.35
C ARG A 16 27.98 6.53 15.71
N ASN A 17 26.89 6.92 16.38
CA ASN A 17 26.44 6.28 17.62
C ASN A 17 25.49 5.13 17.25
N GLU A 18 26.07 4.04 16.74
CA GLU A 18 25.32 2.84 16.35
C GLU A 18 24.89 2.05 17.59
N SER A 19 23.59 2.05 17.89
CA SER A 19 22.96 0.95 18.62
C SER A 19 22.56 -0.15 17.63
N ASP A 20 22.40 -1.38 18.11
CA ASP A 20 22.08 -2.55 17.27
C ASP A 20 20.73 -2.41 16.52
N GLU A 21 19.89 -1.47 16.93
CA GLU A 21 18.60 -1.12 16.28
C GLU A 21 18.65 0.20 15.49
N SER A 22 19.84 0.75 15.23
CA SER A 22 19.96 2.05 14.58
C SER A 22 19.66 1.96 13.07
N PHE A 23 18.82 2.89 12.60
CA PHE A 23 18.48 3.09 11.18
C PHE A 23 19.70 3.09 10.23
N TRP A 24 20.85 3.55 10.72
CA TRP A 24 22.07 3.69 9.92
C TRP A 24 22.78 2.36 9.62
N ARG A 25 22.46 1.28 10.35
CA ARG A 25 22.97 -0.08 10.08
C ARG A 25 22.24 -0.75 8.92
N THR A 26 20.94 -0.51 8.80
CA THR A 26 20.09 -1.15 7.79
C THR A 26 20.00 -0.33 6.51
N ASP A 27 20.09 1.00 6.62
CA ASP A 27 19.78 1.90 5.53
C ASP A 27 20.94 2.85 5.22
N SER A 28 21.31 2.93 3.93
CA SER A 28 22.32 3.87 3.44
C SER A 28 21.67 5.07 2.78
N VAL A 29 21.84 6.25 3.37
CA VAL A 29 21.29 7.50 2.82
C VAL A 29 22.38 8.26 2.06
N LYS A 30 22.14 8.53 0.77
CA LYS A 30 22.96 9.45 -0.03
C LYS A 30 22.29 10.82 -0.11
N ALA A 31 22.97 11.82 0.42
CA ALA A 31 22.54 13.21 0.29
C ALA A 31 23.20 13.87 -0.92
N HIS A 32 22.40 14.51 -1.77
CA HIS A 32 22.90 15.29 -2.90
C HIS A 32 22.70 16.78 -2.65
N THR A 33 23.74 17.58 -2.91
CA THR A 33 23.65 19.03 -2.81
C THR A 33 22.86 19.58 -3.99
N ILE A 34 21.72 20.19 -3.70
CA ILE A 34 20.96 20.95 -4.71
C ILE A 34 21.62 22.32 -4.84
N LYS A 35 22.06 22.67 -6.07
CA LYS A 35 22.57 24.02 -6.36
C LYS A 35 21.45 25.03 -6.08
N LYS A 36 21.73 26.10 -5.34
CA LYS A 36 20.74 27.14 -4.93
C LYS A 36 20.24 28.02 -6.08
N THR A 37 20.41 27.57 -7.32
CA THR A 37 20.15 28.34 -8.53
C THR A 37 19.66 27.38 -9.61
N GLY A 38 18.59 27.77 -10.31
CA GLY A 38 18.05 27.05 -11.45
C GLY A 38 16.68 26.42 -11.20
N PRO A 39 16.05 25.90 -12.27
CA PRO A 39 14.65 25.47 -12.26
C PRO A 39 14.38 24.30 -11.30
N LEU A 40 15.39 23.48 -11.02
CA LEU A 40 15.29 22.37 -10.07
C LEU A 40 15.22 22.85 -8.61
N TYR A 41 15.92 23.94 -8.28
CA TYR A 41 15.85 24.58 -6.96
C TYR A 41 14.51 25.27 -6.73
N GLU A 42 13.98 25.94 -7.77
CA GLU A 42 12.65 26.56 -7.72
C GLU A 42 11.54 25.52 -7.58
N ALA A 43 11.58 24.44 -8.37
CA ALA A 43 10.63 23.34 -8.26
C ALA A 43 10.69 22.69 -6.87
N PHE A 44 11.89 22.56 -6.30
CA PHE A 44 12.09 22.05 -4.96
C PHE A 44 11.47 22.97 -3.88
N LEU A 45 11.74 24.27 -3.94
CA LEU A 45 11.16 25.25 -3.00
C LEU A 45 9.64 25.37 -3.13
N MET A 46 9.09 25.30 -4.34
CA MET A 46 7.67 25.55 -4.59
C MET A 46 6.78 24.31 -4.45
N LYS A 47 7.31 23.11 -4.74
CA LYS A 47 6.51 21.88 -4.73
C LYS A 47 6.85 20.95 -3.57
N ILE A 48 8.12 20.85 -3.19
CA ILE A 48 8.58 19.85 -2.23
C ILE A 48 8.57 20.43 -0.81
N VAL A 49 9.13 21.62 -0.60
CA VAL A 49 9.17 22.25 0.74
C VAL A 49 7.78 22.47 1.36
N PRO A 50 6.74 22.92 0.62
CA PRO A 50 5.42 23.12 1.20
C PRO A 50 4.73 21.81 1.60
N LYS A 51 4.92 20.74 0.81
CA LYS A 51 4.40 19.40 1.14
C LYS A 51 5.04 18.84 2.41
N LEU A 52 6.35 18.97 2.55
CA LEU A 52 7.08 18.57 3.75
C LEU A 52 6.64 19.38 4.98
N ARG A 53 6.31 20.67 4.81
CA ARG A 53 5.77 21.49 5.90
C ARG A 53 4.36 21.09 6.30
N GLN A 54 3.51 20.72 5.34
CA GLN A 54 2.16 20.20 5.60
C GLN A 54 2.21 18.87 6.38
N GLU A 55 3.09 17.95 5.99
CA GLU A 55 3.28 16.67 6.70
C GLU A 55 3.87 16.87 8.11
N SER A 56 4.71 17.89 8.32
CA SER A 56 5.24 18.23 9.65
C SER A 56 4.26 19.00 10.55
N CYS A 57 3.10 19.42 10.02
CA CYS A 57 2.10 20.20 10.76
C CYS A 57 0.99 19.32 11.36
N VAL A 58 1.29 18.03 11.58
CA VAL A 58 0.63 17.24 12.62
C VAL A 58 1.27 17.66 13.94
N THR A 59 0.44 18.22 14.82
CA THR A 59 0.75 18.83 16.13
C THR A 59 2.03 18.31 16.80
N PRO A 60 3.03 19.17 17.08
CA PRO A 60 4.14 18.78 17.92
C PRO A 60 3.62 18.66 19.36
N SER A 61 3.34 17.43 19.80
CA SER A 61 3.39 17.11 21.23
C SER A 61 4.77 17.55 21.74
N GLY A 62 4.76 18.49 22.68
CA GLY A 62 5.88 19.36 23.03
C GLY A 62 7.14 18.66 23.56
N PRO A 63 8.19 19.46 23.83
CA PRO A 63 9.49 18.95 24.26
C PRO A 63 9.37 18.38 25.68
N VAL A 64 9.78 17.12 25.82
CA VAL A 64 10.08 16.49 27.10
C VAL A 64 11.23 17.28 27.75
N LYS A 65 10.88 18.13 28.71
CA LYS A 65 11.82 18.62 29.72
C LYS A 65 11.56 17.88 31.03
N SER A 66 12.63 17.25 31.48
CA SER A 66 12.84 16.71 32.81
C SER A 66 12.61 17.77 33.89
N GLU A 67 11.85 17.41 34.93
CA GLU A 67 12.06 17.65 36.38
C GLU A 67 10.74 17.88 37.17
N ASP A 68 10.53 16.96 38.11
CA ASP A 68 10.10 17.15 39.50
C ASP A 68 8.61 17.27 39.94
N CYS A 69 8.36 16.55 41.04
CA CYS A 69 7.20 16.27 41.93
C CYS A 69 5.82 16.99 41.82
N GLY A 70 4.73 16.17 41.87
CA GLY A 70 3.41 16.56 42.43
C GLY A 70 2.23 15.61 42.06
N PRO A 71 1.29 15.25 42.97
CA PRO A 71 0.22 14.27 42.71
C PRO A 71 -1.07 14.91 42.13
N PRO A 72 -1.94 14.16 41.40
CA PRO A 72 -3.03 14.77 40.65
C PRO A 72 -4.32 14.96 41.47
N LEU A 73 -4.90 16.16 41.36
CA LEU A 73 -6.23 16.55 41.85
C LEU A 73 -7.29 16.39 40.73
N LYS A 74 -8.35 15.65 41.08
CA LYS A 74 -9.79 15.76 40.70
C LYS A 74 -10.21 15.85 39.22
N ARG A 75 -11.12 14.93 38.85
CA ARG A 75 -11.90 14.86 37.59
C ARG A 75 -13.00 15.94 37.52
N PRO A 76 -13.34 16.46 36.32
CA PRO A 76 -14.57 17.23 36.11
C PRO A 76 -15.79 16.34 35.86
N ARG A 77 -16.92 16.74 36.44
CA ARG A 77 -18.28 16.21 36.28
C ARG A 77 -19.02 17.12 35.28
N VAL A 78 -19.82 16.55 34.38
CA VAL A 78 -20.70 17.32 33.48
C VAL A 78 -22.10 16.69 33.48
N GLU A 79 -23.06 17.55 33.80
CA GLU A 79 -24.54 17.46 33.79
C GLU A 79 -25.07 17.44 32.33
N ASP A 80 -26.08 16.64 31.95
CA ASP A 80 -27.54 16.66 32.27
C ASP A 80 -28.34 17.53 31.28
N TRP A 81 -29.17 16.90 30.41
CA TRP A 81 -30.30 17.41 29.60
C TRP A 81 -30.96 16.13 29.01
N GLU A 82 -32.27 15.88 28.85
CA GLU A 82 -33.49 16.68 28.89
C GLU A 82 -34.71 15.74 28.65
N THR A 83 -35.87 16.14 29.17
CA THR A 83 -37.21 16.05 28.52
C THR A 83 -37.97 14.71 28.42
N VAL A 84 -39.08 14.70 29.18
CA VAL A 84 -40.32 13.88 29.16
C VAL A 84 -41.26 14.50 28.08
N PRO A 85 -42.16 13.78 27.34
CA PRO A 85 -43.38 13.24 27.97
C PRO A 85 -44.07 11.97 27.41
N ASP A 86 -44.72 11.32 28.37
CA ASP A 86 -46.07 10.71 28.41
C ASP A 86 -46.56 9.73 27.35
N GLY A 87 -47.09 8.60 27.85
CA GLY A 87 -47.89 7.67 27.06
C GLY A 87 -48.23 6.35 27.75
N SER A 88 -49.08 6.41 28.78
CA SER A 88 -50.13 5.45 29.16
C SER A 88 -49.98 3.91 29.03
N THR A 89 -50.37 3.28 30.14
CA THR A 89 -51.14 2.02 30.30
C THR A 89 -50.44 0.65 30.19
N ALA A 90 -50.35 0.04 31.38
CA ALA A 90 -50.99 -1.22 31.77
C ALA A 90 -50.18 -2.55 31.73
N THR A 91 -50.27 -3.22 32.89
CA THR A 91 -50.32 -4.68 33.12
C THR A 91 -49.04 -5.48 32.86
N SER A 92 -48.30 -5.80 33.91
CA SER A 92 -48.50 -7.00 34.76
C SER A 92 -47.91 -8.27 34.15
N SER A 93 -46.72 -8.68 34.59
CA SER A 93 -46.48 -10.03 35.11
C SER A 93 -45.10 -10.14 35.79
N HIS A 94 -45.14 -10.54 37.05
CA HIS A 94 -44.01 -10.92 37.87
C HIS A 94 -43.41 -12.25 37.39
N VAL A 95 -42.08 -12.35 37.25
CA VAL A 95 -41.32 -13.56 37.56
C VAL A 95 -40.02 -13.13 38.23
N SER A 96 -39.93 -13.41 39.52
CA SER A 96 -38.76 -13.25 40.37
C SER A 96 -37.71 -14.29 40.04
N THR A 97 -36.45 -13.87 39.87
CA THR A 97 -35.30 -14.72 40.20
C THR A 97 -34.24 -13.94 40.99
N SER A 98 -33.98 -14.49 42.17
CA SER A 98 -32.67 -14.52 42.84
C SER A 98 -32.10 -13.22 43.42
N LYS A 99 -32.49 -13.00 44.68
CA LYS A 99 -31.75 -12.24 45.68
C LYS A 99 -30.33 -12.79 45.82
N SER A 100 -29.33 -12.07 45.31
CA SER A 100 -27.93 -12.25 45.70
C SER A 100 -27.70 -11.53 47.02
N SER A 101 -27.50 -12.30 48.07
CA SER A 101 -27.20 -11.83 49.42
C SER A 101 -25.85 -11.10 49.45
N ARG A 102 -25.92 -9.78 49.62
CA ARG A 102 -24.80 -8.90 49.93
C ARG A 102 -24.42 -9.06 51.40
N THR A 103 -23.27 -9.70 51.68
CA THR A 103 -22.59 -9.62 52.98
C THR A 103 -21.73 -8.35 53.03
N PRO A 104 -21.68 -7.64 54.17
CA PRO A 104 -20.99 -6.36 54.27
C PRO A 104 -19.49 -6.52 54.54
N SER A 105 -18.70 -5.73 53.82
CA SER A 105 -17.47 -5.07 54.30
C SER A 105 -16.60 -5.86 55.28
N ALA A 106 -15.69 -6.67 54.75
CA ALA A 106 -14.43 -6.99 55.42
C ALA A 106 -13.31 -6.29 54.64
N ILE A 107 -12.53 -5.47 55.34
CA ILE A 107 -11.27 -4.92 54.84
C ILE A 107 -10.37 -6.13 54.50
N PRO A 108 -9.87 -6.28 53.26
CA PRO A 108 -9.03 -7.43 52.92
C PRO A 108 -7.63 -7.24 53.51
N ASP A 109 -7.45 -7.63 54.77
CA ASP A 109 -6.15 -7.98 55.32
C ASP A 109 -5.70 -9.30 54.67
N SER A 110 -5.08 -9.24 53.49
CA SER A 110 -4.34 -10.39 52.96
C SER A 110 -3.39 -9.97 51.86
N THR A 111 -2.09 -10.25 52.03
CA THR A 111 -1.04 -10.11 51.00
C THR A 111 -1.34 -10.86 49.70
N GLU A 112 -2.39 -11.70 49.67
CA GLU A 112 -2.86 -12.43 48.49
C GLU A 112 -3.45 -11.51 47.41
N TRP A 113 -4.14 -10.42 47.77
CA TRP A 113 -4.66 -9.50 46.75
C TRP A 113 -3.53 -8.80 45.99
N LEU A 114 -2.43 -8.47 46.69
CA LEU A 114 -1.22 -7.91 46.10
C LEU A 114 -0.54 -8.92 45.16
N ARG A 115 -0.42 -10.18 45.58
CA ARG A 115 0.14 -11.25 44.73
C ARG A 115 -0.69 -11.45 43.47
N ALA A 116 -2.02 -11.54 43.59
CA ALA A 116 -2.91 -11.65 42.44
C ALA A 116 -2.80 -10.42 41.52
N ARG A 117 -2.66 -9.22 42.09
CA ARG A 117 -2.48 -7.99 41.31
C ARG A 117 -1.14 -7.97 40.56
N ILE A 118 -0.05 -8.44 41.17
CA ILE A 118 1.26 -8.55 40.51
C ILE A 118 1.17 -9.53 39.33
N THR A 119 0.63 -10.73 39.53
CA THR A 119 0.47 -11.72 38.46
C THR A 119 -0.39 -11.19 37.32
N GLN A 120 -1.46 -10.46 37.63
CA GLN A 120 -2.30 -9.81 36.62
C GLN A 120 -1.50 -8.78 35.80
N LEU A 121 -0.70 -7.93 36.45
CA LEU A 121 0.11 -6.92 35.76
C LEU A 121 1.23 -7.56 34.92
N GLU A 122 1.82 -8.67 35.37
CA GLU A 122 2.81 -9.42 34.60
C GLU A 122 2.21 -10.04 33.34
N ALA A 123 0.98 -10.56 33.44
CA ALA A 123 0.22 -11.07 32.30
C ALA A 123 -0.13 -9.94 31.31
N GLU A 124 -0.64 -8.81 31.81
CA GLU A 124 -0.95 -7.63 30.98
C GLU A 124 0.31 -7.09 30.26
N LEU A 125 1.45 -7.04 30.94
CA LEU A 125 2.71 -6.59 30.37
C LEU A 125 3.22 -7.57 29.29
N SER A 126 3.09 -8.88 29.53
CA SER A 126 3.44 -9.90 28.55
C SER A 126 2.54 -9.83 27.31
N ALA A 127 1.23 -9.64 27.50
CA ALA A 127 0.29 -9.44 26.41
C ALA A 127 0.59 -8.15 25.61
N ALA A 128 0.93 -7.05 26.29
CA ALA A 128 1.32 -5.81 25.62
C ALA A 128 2.60 -5.95 24.80
N ARG A 129 3.59 -6.72 25.28
CA ARG A 129 4.80 -7.04 24.51
C ARG A 129 4.47 -7.86 23.27
N ALA A 130 3.66 -8.90 23.40
CA ALA A 130 3.23 -9.72 22.27
C ALA A 130 2.47 -8.89 21.22
N ALA A 131 1.54 -8.03 21.66
CA ALA A 131 0.80 -7.13 20.77
C ALA A 131 1.71 -6.15 20.03
N ARG A 132 2.72 -5.59 20.71
CA ARG A 132 3.72 -4.72 20.09
C ARG A 132 4.54 -5.48 19.04
N ASP A 133 5.02 -6.67 19.37
CA ASP A 133 5.87 -7.46 18.47
C ASP A 133 5.09 -7.90 17.22
N MET A 134 3.79 -8.25 17.39
CA MET A 134 2.88 -8.48 16.26
C MET A 134 2.71 -7.23 15.38
N SER A 135 2.48 -6.07 15.99
CA SER A 135 2.32 -4.81 15.25
C SER A 135 3.59 -4.43 14.46
N ILE A 136 4.78 -4.67 15.03
CA ILE A 136 6.06 -4.47 14.34
C ILE A 136 6.15 -5.44 13.14
N SER A 137 5.82 -6.72 13.36
CA SER A 137 5.83 -7.72 12.29
C SER A 137 4.87 -7.38 11.15
N GLU A 138 3.66 -6.89 11.45
CA GLU A 138 2.70 -6.43 10.44
C GLU A 138 3.26 -5.24 9.64
N GLN A 139 3.90 -4.28 10.32
CA GLN A 139 4.51 -3.12 9.67
C GLN A 139 5.66 -3.52 8.72
N ASP A 140 6.46 -4.51 9.10
CA ASP A 140 7.54 -5.03 8.25
C ASP A 140 7.00 -5.77 7.03
N VAL A 141 5.92 -6.54 7.17
CA VAL A 141 5.23 -7.18 6.03
C VAL A 141 4.71 -6.12 5.05
N LEU A 142 4.09 -5.04 5.55
CA LEU A 142 3.61 -3.95 4.71
C LEU A 142 4.75 -3.24 3.97
N ARG A 143 5.88 -3.00 4.65
CA ARG A 143 7.08 -2.40 4.04
C ARG A 143 7.63 -3.29 2.93
N ALA A 144 7.80 -4.58 3.19
CA ALA A 144 8.31 -5.55 2.22
C ALA A 144 7.38 -5.69 1.01
N ALA A 145 6.06 -5.69 1.23
CA ALA A 145 5.06 -5.73 0.16
C ALA A 145 5.15 -4.49 -0.74
N HIS A 146 5.24 -3.29 -0.16
CA HIS A 146 5.39 -2.06 -0.93
C HIS A 146 6.69 -2.05 -1.75
N GLU A 147 7.81 -2.48 -1.17
CA GLU A 147 9.07 -2.59 -1.91
C GLU A 147 9.01 -3.59 -3.06
N ALA A 148 8.35 -4.73 -2.86
CA ALA A 148 8.12 -5.73 -3.89
C ALA A 148 7.28 -5.16 -5.04
N GLU A 149 6.21 -4.42 -4.72
CA GLU A 149 5.37 -3.75 -5.70
C GLU A 149 6.16 -2.70 -6.50
N GLN A 150 6.99 -1.89 -5.85
CA GLN A 150 7.84 -0.91 -6.52
C GLN A 150 8.90 -1.57 -7.43
N ARG A 151 9.44 -2.73 -7.04
CA ARG A 151 10.32 -3.53 -7.91
C ARG A 151 9.58 -4.05 -9.13
N ALA A 152 8.41 -4.67 -8.94
CA ALA A 152 7.58 -5.18 -10.03
C ALA A 152 7.19 -4.08 -11.02
N ARG A 153 6.83 -2.88 -10.55
CA ARG A 153 6.53 -1.72 -11.42
C ARG A 153 7.72 -1.32 -12.28
N ARG A 154 8.92 -1.29 -11.71
CA ARG A 154 10.15 -0.95 -12.46
C ARG A 154 10.49 -2.00 -13.50
N GLU A 155 10.38 -3.28 -13.15
CA GLU A 155 10.62 -4.39 -14.08
C GLU A 155 9.61 -4.39 -15.23
N ALA A 156 8.33 -4.16 -14.95
CA ALA A 156 7.30 -4.03 -15.98
C ALA A 156 7.59 -2.86 -16.93
N MET A 157 8.05 -1.72 -16.41
CA MET A 157 8.44 -0.57 -17.23
C MET A 157 9.64 -0.90 -18.13
N LEU A 158 10.65 -1.60 -17.61
CA LEU A 158 11.80 -2.05 -18.40
C LEU A 158 11.38 -3.03 -19.51
N GLN A 159 10.53 -4.00 -19.19
CA GLN A 159 10.01 -4.94 -20.18
C GLN A 159 9.19 -4.25 -21.27
N LYS A 160 8.34 -3.29 -20.88
CA LYS A 160 7.58 -2.48 -21.85
C LYS A 160 8.52 -1.71 -22.78
N SER A 161 9.53 -1.04 -22.22
CA SER A 161 10.51 -0.29 -23.02
C SER A 161 11.31 -1.22 -23.96
N ALA A 162 11.69 -2.42 -23.51
CA ALA A 162 12.36 -3.40 -24.35
C ALA A 162 11.46 -3.90 -25.49
N ALA A 163 10.18 -4.16 -25.22
CA ALA A 163 9.22 -4.58 -26.23
C ALA A 163 8.96 -3.47 -27.27
N GLU A 164 8.86 -2.22 -26.83
CA GLU A 164 8.68 -1.06 -27.71
C GLU A 164 9.91 -0.83 -28.60
N ALA A 165 11.12 -0.98 -28.05
CA ALA A 165 12.35 -0.92 -28.83
C ALA A 165 12.42 -2.03 -29.90
N ALA A 166 11.99 -3.26 -29.55
CA ALA A 166 11.93 -4.37 -30.50
C ALA A 166 10.91 -4.13 -31.62
N LEU A 167 9.74 -3.55 -31.29
CA LEU A 167 8.74 -3.15 -32.29
C LEU A 167 9.29 -2.08 -33.23
N SER A 168 9.95 -1.05 -32.70
CA SER A 168 10.56 0.01 -33.51
C SER A 168 11.63 -0.54 -34.46
N GLN A 169 12.47 -1.47 -34.00
CA GLN A 169 13.44 -2.15 -34.87
C GLN A 169 12.76 -2.96 -35.97
N ALA A 170 11.67 -3.68 -35.66
CA ALA A 170 10.91 -4.43 -36.64
C ALA A 170 10.25 -3.53 -37.71
N GLU A 171 9.74 -2.36 -37.31
CA GLU A 171 9.18 -1.37 -38.24
C GLU A 171 10.25 -0.80 -39.19
N VAL A 172 11.45 -0.51 -38.66
CA VAL A 172 12.60 -0.05 -39.48
C VAL A 172 13.04 -1.12 -40.47
N GLU A 173 13.16 -2.39 -40.03
CA GLU A 173 13.46 -3.53 -40.91
C GLU A 173 12.39 -3.70 -42.00
N GLN A 174 11.11 -3.59 -41.65
CA GLN A 174 10.02 -3.65 -42.62
C GLN A 174 10.10 -2.50 -43.64
N GLY A 175 10.37 -1.27 -43.18
CA GLY A 175 10.56 -0.11 -44.05
C GLY A 175 11.73 -0.31 -45.02
N ARG A 176 12.86 -0.84 -44.52
CA ARG A 176 14.03 -1.17 -45.33
C ARG A 176 13.70 -2.21 -46.39
N LEU A 177 12.99 -3.28 -46.03
CA LEU A 177 12.58 -4.33 -46.98
C LEU A 177 11.62 -3.81 -48.05
N ARG A 178 10.67 -2.93 -47.68
CA ARG A 178 9.77 -2.28 -48.65
C ARG A 178 10.53 -1.39 -49.63
N ALA A 179 11.45 -0.56 -49.13
CA ALA A 179 12.28 0.28 -49.99
C ALA A 179 13.15 -0.57 -50.93
N ALA A 180 13.74 -1.67 -50.44
CA ALA A 180 14.52 -2.59 -51.27
C ALA A 180 13.66 -3.24 -52.38
N LEU A 181 12.43 -3.64 -52.07
CA LEU A 181 11.48 -4.16 -53.06
C LEU A 181 11.10 -3.11 -54.10
N GLU A 182 10.85 -1.87 -53.70
CA GLU A 182 10.52 -0.78 -54.62
C GLU A 182 11.68 -0.46 -55.57
N VAL A 183 12.92 -0.47 -55.06
CA VAL A 183 14.13 -0.33 -55.89
C VAL A 183 14.27 -1.51 -56.86
N ALA A 184 14.08 -2.74 -56.39
CA ALA A 184 14.18 -3.93 -57.25
C ALA A 184 13.14 -3.90 -58.38
N LEU A 185 11.89 -3.54 -58.07
CA LEU A 185 10.83 -3.39 -59.08
C LEU A 185 11.15 -2.26 -60.07
N SER A 186 11.76 -1.17 -59.60
CA SER A 186 12.18 -0.07 -60.48
C SER A 186 13.30 -0.50 -61.42
N VAL A 187 14.28 -1.29 -60.96
CA VAL A 187 15.37 -1.85 -61.78
C VAL A 187 14.85 -2.84 -62.82
N ASP A 188 13.91 -3.71 -62.45
CA ASP A 188 13.27 -4.67 -63.36
C ASP A 188 12.45 -3.95 -64.45
N SER A 189 11.81 -2.83 -64.10
CA SER A 189 11.06 -1.99 -65.05
C SER A 189 11.95 -1.13 -65.96
N ALA A 190 13.17 -0.83 -65.49
CA ALA A 190 14.18 -0.09 -66.23
C ALA A 190 15.12 -0.99 -67.04
N GLN A 191 14.96 -2.31 -66.94
CA GLN A 191 15.68 -3.27 -67.77
C GLN A 191 15.20 -3.11 -69.23
N PRO A 192 15.99 -2.50 -70.11
CA PRO A 192 15.63 -2.49 -71.52
C PRO A 192 15.76 -3.93 -72.01
N ASN A 193 14.81 -4.40 -72.83
CA ASN A 193 14.90 -5.66 -73.55
C ASN A 193 16.30 -5.81 -74.17
N SER A 194 17.19 -6.55 -73.50
CA SER A 194 18.59 -6.67 -73.90
C SER A 194 18.72 -7.82 -74.90
N MET A 195 18.17 -7.60 -76.10
CA MET A 195 18.68 -8.26 -77.30
C MET A 195 19.32 -7.25 -78.27
N GLU A 196 19.32 -5.96 -77.95
CA GLU A 196 19.66 -4.90 -78.92
C GLU A 196 20.77 -3.93 -78.47
N ALA A 197 21.50 -4.22 -77.39
CA ALA A 197 22.53 -3.33 -76.85
C ALA A 197 23.96 -3.92 -76.90
N LEU A 198 24.30 -4.62 -78.00
CA LEU A 198 25.68 -5.10 -78.24
C LEU A 198 26.44 -4.29 -79.30
N TYR A 199 25.91 -3.16 -79.77
CA TYR A 199 26.57 -2.26 -80.71
C TYR A 199 26.33 -0.80 -80.33
N GLY A 200 27.29 -0.16 -79.69
CA GLY A 200 27.29 1.31 -79.60
C GLY A 200 28.11 1.88 -78.45
N LEU A 201 29.34 2.32 -78.78
CA LEU A 201 30.08 3.49 -78.25
C LEU A 201 29.88 3.88 -76.78
N GLY A 202 30.91 3.98 -75.94
CA GLY A 202 32.14 4.72 -76.20
C GLY A 202 32.05 6.16 -75.67
N ALA A 203 32.62 6.38 -74.47
CA ALA A 203 33.15 7.64 -73.90
C ALA A 203 32.20 8.70 -73.29
N THR A 204 32.46 9.00 -72.00
CA THR A 204 32.77 10.31 -71.32
C THR A 204 32.26 10.24 -69.86
N ALA A 205 33.14 10.12 -68.84
CA ALA A 205 33.94 11.14 -68.14
C ALA A 205 33.16 11.97 -67.10
N ASP A 206 33.69 11.95 -65.85
CA ASP A 206 33.49 12.89 -64.71
C ASP A 206 32.08 13.00 -64.08
N GLY A 207 31.84 13.04 -62.77
CA GLY A 207 32.68 13.11 -61.58
C GLY A 207 31.82 13.68 -60.43
N GLY A 208 31.86 13.07 -59.25
CA GLY A 208 31.54 13.69 -57.96
C GLY A 208 30.07 13.67 -57.47
N HIS A 209 29.76 12.74 -56.56
CA HIS A 209 29.30 13.03 -55.18
C HIS A 209 29.21 11.70 -54.40
N SER A 210 30.36 11.32 -53.84
CA SER A 210 30.49 10.36 -52.76
C SER A 210 30.39 11.13 -51.44
N GLU A 211 29.47 10.76 -50.56
CA GLU A 211 29.66 10.82 -49.09
C GLU A 211 28.56 10.14 -48.25
N ALA A 212 27.71 9.28 -48.83
CA ALA A 212 26.74 8.48 -48.07
C ALA A 212 26.83 6.96 -48.32
N LEU A 213 27.79 6.52 -49.16
CA LEU A 213 27.94 5.12 -49.58
C LEU A 213 29.07 4.37 -48.87
N ASP A 214 29.95 5.06 -48.15
CA ASP A 214 31.12 4.42 -47.51
C ASP A 214 30.81 3.67 -46.21
N ARG A 215 29.66 3.88 -45.57
CA ARG A 215 29.29 3.12 -44.34
C ARG A 215 28.45 1.88 -44.57
N VAL A 216 27.93 1.68 -45.79
CA VAL A 216 27.16 0.47 -46.15
C VAL A 216 28.04 -0.54 -46.89
N GLN A 217 29.15 -0.08 -47.48
CA GLN A 217 30.10 -0.91 -48.23
C GLN A 217 31.14 -1.61 -47.34
N GLU A 218 31.31 -1.21 -46.08
CA GLU A 218 32.15 -1.95 -45.11
C GLU A 218 31.47 -3.20 -44.53
N SER A 219 30.14 -3.30 -44.58
CA SER A 219 29.41 -4.49 -44.10
C SER A 219 29.21 -5.56 -45.17
N HIS A 220 29.39 -5.22 -46.46
CA HIS A 220 29.23 -6.14 -47.59
C HIS A 220 30.56 -6.68 -48.14
N GLN A 221 31.72 -6.22 -47.64
CA GLN A 221 33.03 -6.76 -48.02
C GLN A 221 33.52 -7.93 -47.16
N GLN A 222 32.66 -8.55 -46.35
CA GLN A 222 32.98 -9.80 -45.64
C GLN A 222 32.19 -11.03 -46.12
N MET A 223 31.62 -10.95 -47.32
CA MET A 223 31.22 -12.13 -48.10
C MET A 223 31.69 -11.98 -49.55
N ASN A 224 33.01 -11.83 -49.73
CA ASN A 224 33.65 -12.24 -50.97
C ASN A 224 33.67 -13.79 -50.98
N LEU A 225 32.56 -14.40 -51.38
CA LEU A 225 32.60 -15.75 -51.92
C LEU A 225 33.00 -15.63 -53.39
N ASP A 226 34.31 -15.65 -53.58
CA ASP A 226 34.98 -15.83 -54.86
C ASP A 226 34.31 -16.97 -55.66
N PRO A 227 33.70 -16.73 -56.84
CA PRO A 227 33.05 -17.77 -57.62
C PRO A 227 34.05 -18.62 -58.42
N THR A 228 35.36 -18.43 -58.26
CA THR A 228 36.39 -19.14 -59.04
C THR A 228 37.16 -20.19 -58.25
N ALA A 229 36.93 -20.31 -56.95
CA ALA A 229 37.54 -21.37 -56.15
C ALA A 229 36.48 -22.43 -55.83
N LEU A 230 36.40 -23.48 -56.66
CA LEU A 230 35.84 -24.76 -56.24
C LEU A 230 36.80 -25.32 -55.16
N GLY A 231 36.69 -24.76 -53.95
CA GLY A 231 37.34 -25.28 -52.77
C GLY A 231 36.90 -26.72 -52.58
N ASP A 232 37.82 -27.54 -52.09
CA ASP A 232 37.66 -28.99 -51.96
C ASP A 232 36.22 -29.35 -51.51
N PRO A 233 35.42 -30.05 -52.33
CA PRO A 233 34.02 -30.37 -52.01
C PRO A 233 33.89 -31.13 -50.69
N GLN A 234 34.96 -31.73 -50.20
CA GLN A 234 35.03 -32.35 -48.89
C GLN A 234 34.97 -31.33 -47.74
N ALA A 235 35.58 -30.15 -47.90
CA ALA A 235 35.58 -29.08 -46.89
C ALA A 235 34.20 -28.42 -46.76
N THR A 236 33.50 -28.20 -47.87
CA THR A 236 32.13 -27.65 -47.87
C THR A 236 31.14 -28.63 -47.25
N THR A 237 31.29 -29.93 -47.54
CA THR A 237 30.45 -30.98 -46.95
C THR A 237 30.66 -31.10 -45.43
N GLN A 238 31.90 -31.00 -44.95
CA GLN A 238 32.18 -31.00 -43.50
C GLN A 238 31.59 -29.78 -42.80
N ARG A 239 31.67 -28.60 -43.43
CA ARG A 239 31.08 -27.36 -42.90
C ARG A 239 29.56 -27.46 -42.77
N LEU A 240 28.87 -27.90 -43.82
CA LEU A 240 27.42 -28.12 -43.78
C LEU A 240 27.04 -29.14 -42.70
N LYS A 241 27.83 -30.19 -42.52
CA LYS A 241 27.61 -31.18 -41.47
C LYS A 241 27.73 -30.58 -40.06
N SER A 242 28.73 -29.72 -39.82
CA SER A 242 28.87 -29.00 -38.54
C SER A 242 27.72 -28.02 -38.29
N GLU A 243 27.25 -27.32 -39.34
CA GLU A 243 26.11 -26.41 -39.24
C GLU A 243 24.81 -27.17 -38.92
N VAL A 244 24.59 -28.35 -39.51
CA VAL A 244 23.43 -29.21 -39.20
C VAL A 244 23.46 -29.67 -37.74
N GLU A 245 24.60 -30.11 -37.22
CA GLU A 245 24.72 -30.51 -35.81
C GLU A 245 24.54 -29.32 -34.85
N GLN A 246 25.01 -28.13 -35.23
CA GLN A 246 24.78 -26.90 -34.47
C GLN A 246 23.30 -26.50 -34.46
N LEU A 247 22.61 -26.60 -35.60
CA LEU A 247 21.17 -26.33 -35.66
C LEU A 247 20.37 -27.33 -34.83
N LYS A 248 20.80 -28.59 -34.82
CA LYS A 248 20.16 -29.65 -34.03
C LYS A 248 20.32 -29.44 -32.53
N SER A 249 21.49 -29.01 -32.07
CA SER A 249 21.69 -28.66 -30.65
C SER A 249 20.90 -27.42 -30.25
N ASN A 250 20.85 -26.41 -31.11
CA ASN A 250 20.01 -25.22 -30.90
C ASN A 250 18.51 -25.55 -30.85
N LEU A 251 18.03 -26.47 -31.71
CA LEU A 251 16.65 -26.94 -31.69
C LEU A 251 16.32 -27.65 -30.37
N ALA A 252 17.21 -28.52 -29.88
CA ALA A 252 17.03 -29.18 -28.59
C ALA A 252 16.98 -28.18 -27.43
N ALA A 253 17.91 -27.21 -27.42
CA ALA A 253 17.95 -26.17 -26.38
C ALA A 253 16.70 -25.28 -26.36
N THR A 254 16.19 -24.91 -27.54
CA THR A 254 14.95 -24.12 -27.64
C THR A 254 13.73 -24.92 -27.21
N GLN A 255 13.67 -26.22 -27.52
CA GLN A 255 12.60 -27.11 -27.06
C GLN A 255 12.59 -27.29 -25.54
N GLU A 256 13.76 -27.45 -24.92
CA GLU A 256 13.87 -27.50 -23.46
C GLU A 256 13.42 -26.19 -22.80
N ARG A 257 13.85 -25.05 -23.38
CA ARG A 257 13.45 -23.73 -22.91
C ARG A 257 11.94 -23.54 -23.01
N LEU A 258 11.32 -23.95 -24.11
CA LEU A 258 9.87 -23.94 -24.30
C LEU A 258 9.15 -24.80 -23.24
N GLY A 259 9.64 -26.01 -22.99
CA GLY A 259 9.09 -26.89 -21.95
C GLY A 259 9.21 -26.29 -20.54
N SER A 260 10.31 -25.60 -20.26
CA SER A 260 10.51 -24.87 -19.00
C SER A 260 9.52 -23.71 -18.86
N THR A 261 9.35 -22.90 -19.90
CA THR A 261 8.38 -21.80 -19.92
C THR A 261 6.95 -22.31 -19.78
N GLN A 262 6.59 -23.41 -20.44
CA GLN A 262 5.26 -24.01 -20.31
C GLN A 262 4.98 -24.46 -18.87
N ARG A 263 5.93 -25.15 -18.22
CA ARG A 263 5.80 -25.55 -16.81
C ARG A 263 5.69 -24.35 -15.88
N SER A 264 6.45 -23.29 -16.13
CA SER A 264 6.37 -22.05 -15.36
C SER A 264 5.01 -21.36 -15.51
N LEU A 265 4.47 -21.32 -16.73
CA LEU A 265 3.15 -20.75 -17.00
C LEU A 265 2.04 -21.54 -16.30
N GLU A 266 2.11 -22.87 -16.33
CA GLU A 266 1.12 -23.72 -15.67
C GLU A 266 1.14 -23.56 -14.15
N SER A 267 2.34 -23.49 -13.55
CA SER A 267 2.51 -23.17 -12.13
C SER A 267 1.91 -21.82 -11.77
N MET A 268 2.15 -20.78 -12.59
CA MET A 268 1.58 -19.45 -12.37
C MET A 268 0.04 -19.46 -12.45
N LYS A 269 -0.55 -20.18 -13.41
CA LYS A 269 -2.01 -20.35 -13.50
C LYS A 269 -2.57 -21.02 -12.26
N GLN A 270 -1.92 -22.08 -11.77
CA GLN A 270 -2.34 -22.79 -10.58
C GLN A 270 -2.31 -21.89 -9.35
N ILE A 271 -1.25 -21.08 -9.18
CA ILE A 271 -1.15 -20.10 -8.10
C ILE A 271 -2.29 -19.08 -8.18
N HIS A 272 -2.58 -18.55 -9.37
CA HIS A 272 -3.69 -17.61 -9.55
C HIS A 272 -5.05 -18.22 -9.20
N SER A 273 -5.32 -19.45 -9.64
CA SER A 273 -6.55 -20.14 -9.31
C SER A 273 -6.70 -20.35 -7.81
N SER A 274 -5.62 -20.78 -7.13
CA SER A 274 -5.61 -20.95 -5.68
C SER A 274 -5.83 -19.62 -4.94
N ALA A 275 -5.18 -18.54 -5.38
CA ALA A 275 -5.36 -17.22 -4.79
C ALA A 275 -6.81 -16.71 -4.92
N LEU A 276 -7.45 -16.98 -6.06
CA LEU A 276 -8.85 -16.59 -6.30
C LEU A 276 -9.81 -17.36 -5.39
N GLU A 277 -9.58 -18.66 -5.20
CA GLU A 277 -10.37 -19.49 -4.29
C GLU A 277 -10.24 -19.02 -2.84
N GLN A 278 -9.01 -18.70 -2.38
CA GLN A 278 -8.77 -18.13 -1.05
C GLN A 278 -9.44 -16.77 -0.87
N HIS A 279 -9.44 -15.93 -1.91
CA HIS A 279 -10.12 -14.64 -1.87
C HIS A 279 -11.65 -14.80 -1.74
N GLU A 280 -12.27 -15.71 -2.49
CA GLU A 280 -13.71 -15.98 -2.34
C GLU A 280 -14.03 -16.58 -0.95
N SER A 281 -13.16 -17.43 -0.41
CA SER A 281 -13.32 -17.96 0.96
C SER A 281 -13.30 -16.84 2.00
N THR A 282 -12.28 -15.97 1.96
CA THR A 282 -12.14 -14.88 2.94
C THR A 282 -13.25 -13.83 2.79
N LYS A 283 -13.72 -13.58 1.57
CA LYS A 283 -14.89 -12.74 1.31
C LYS A 283 -16.16 -13.34 1.93
N GLY A 284 -16.37 -14.66 1.79
CA GLY A 284 -17.48 -15.35 2.44
C GLY A 284 -17.44 -15.24 3.96
N GLU A 285 -16.26 -15.46 4.57
CA GLU A 285 -16.06 -15.26 6.01
C GLU A 285 -16.37 -13.83 6.45
N LEU A 286 -15.91 -12.83 5.69
CA LEU A 286 -16.20 -11.42 5.97
C LEU A 286 -17.71 -11.12 5.91
N GLU A 287 -18.43 -11.69 4.94
CA GLU A 287 -19.88 -11.57 4.86
C GLU A 287 -20.57 -12.17 6.09
N THR A 288 -20.07 -13.31 6.60
CA THR A 288 -20.61 -13.89 7.84
C THR A 288 -20.36 -13.02 9.07
N TYR A 289 -19.17 -12.43 9.20
CA TYR A 289 -18.87 -11.52 10.31
C TYR A 289 -19.70 -10.24 10.23
N LYS A 290 -19.94 -9.73 9.03
CA LYS A 290 -20.83 -8.59 8.82
C LYS A 290 -22.24 -8.89 9.30
N LEU A 291 -22.79 -10.05 8.94
CA LEU A 291 -24.14 -10.45 9.37
C LEU A 291 -24.22 -10.60 10.90
N GLN A 292 -23.21 -11.22 11.52
CA GLN A 292 -23.13 -11.33 12.98
C GLN A 292 -23.10 -9.95 13.67
N LEU A 293 -22.32 -9.01 13.12
CA LEU A 293 -22.25 -7.65 13.65
C LEU A 293 -23.59 -6.92 13.54
N GLU A 294 -24.29 -7.07 12.42
CA GLU A 294 -25.64 -6.52 12.25
C GLU A 294 -26.62 -7.12 13.27
N ASP A 295 -26.58 -8.44 13.48
CA ASP A 295 -27.40 -9.13 14.49
C ASP A 295 -27.10 -8.62 15.91
N GLU A 296 -25.81 -8.51 16.30
CA GLU A 296 -25.42 -7.97 17.60
C GLU A 296 -25.86 -6.52 17.79
N GLN A 297 -25.76 -5.70 16.74
CA GLN A 297 -26.21 -4.31 16.78
C GLN A 297 -27.73 -4.22 16.98
N THR A 298 -28.51 -5.06 16.31
CA THR A 298 -29.96 -5.12 16.53
C THR A 298 -30.31 -5.60 17.94
N LEU A 299 -29.58 -6.58 18.47
CA LEU A 299 -29.77 -7.05 19.84
C LEU A 299 -29.46 -5.95 20.86
N MET A 300 -28.35 -5.23 20.68
CA MET A 300 -27.96 -4.12 21.56
C MET A 300 -28.99 -3.00 21.52
N LYS A 301 -29.49 -2.65 20.33
CA LYS A 301 -30.58 -1.68 20.18
C LYS A 301 -31.83 -2.15 20.93
N ASN A 302 -32.26 -3.39 20.74
CA ASN A 302 -33.41 -3.97 21.44
C ASN A 302 -33.22 -3.99 22.96
N LEU A 303 -32.00 -4.26 23.45
CA LEU A 303 -31.68 -4.23 24.86
C LEU A 303 -31.75 -2.80 25.41
N LYS A 304 -31.18 -1.83 24.69
CA LYS A 304 -31.23 -0.41 25.05
C LYS A 304 -32.67 0.08 25.12
N ASP A 305 -33.47 -0.25 24.11
CA ASP A 305 -34.88 0.14 23.99
C ASP A 305 -35.74 -0.50 25.10
N LYS A 306 -35.33 -1.65 25.66
CA LYS A 306 -36.00 -2.29 26.80
C LYS A 306 -35.50 -1.81 28.15
N LEU A 307 -34.19 -1.68 28.33
CA LEU A 307 -33.56 -1.39 29.62
C LEU A 307 -33.76 0.08 30.01
N ILE A 308 -33.61 1.01 29.07
CA ILE A 308 -33.72 2.45 29.37
C ILE A 308 -35.11 2.76 29.96
N PRO A 309 -36.23 2.40 29.31
CA PRO A 309 -37.55 2.70 29.87
C PRO A 309 -37.81 2.01 31.22
N GLU A 310 -37.33 0.78 31.40
CA GLU A 310 -37.52 0.04 32.66
C GLU A 310 -36.79 0.68 33.83
N VAL A 311 -35.57 1.17 33.60
CA VAL A 311 -34.80 1.90 34.61
C VAL A 311 -35.51 3.20 34.98
N TYR A 312 -35.98 3.99 34.00
CA TYR A 312 -36.72 5.23 34.26
C TYR A 312 -38.03 4.98 35.02
N LYS A 313 -38.78 3.93 34.67
CA LYS A 313 -39.98 3.52 35.42
C LYS A 313 -39.67 3.17 36.87
N SER A 314 -38.64 2.34 37.10
CA SER A 314 -38.24 1.95 38.46
C SER A 314 -37.79 3.14 39.31
N LEU A 315 -37.12 4.12 38.68
CA LEU A 315 -36.68 5.34 39.33
C LEU A 315 -37.87 6.25 39.68
N GLY A 316 -38.85 6.39 38.78
CA GLY A 316 -40.09 7.11 39.03
C GLY A 316 -40.87 6.54 40.23
N VAL A 317 -41.06 5.23 40.27
CA VAL A 317 -41.71 4.53 41.41
C VAL A 317 -40.96 4.78 42.72
N MET A 318 -39.63 4.80 42.69
CA MET A 318 -38.81 5.10 43.86
C MET A 318 -39.01 6.54 44.34
N HIS A 319 -39.04 7.52 43.44
CA HIS A 319 -39.31 8.92 43.78
C HIS A 319 -40.71 9.12 44.35
N GLU A 320 -41.73 8.48 43.77
CA GLU A 320 -43.10 8.50 44.30
C GLU A 320 -43.17 7.91 45.71
N THR A 321 -42.52 6.77 45.94
CA THR A 321 -42.48 6.10 47.25
C THR A 321 -41.77 6.98 48.28
N LEU A 322 -40.66 7.61 47.91
CA LEU A 322 -39.93 8.52 48.78
C LEU A 322 -40.75 9.79 49.08
N GLY A 323 -41.39 10.38 48.08
CA GLY A 323 -42.26 11.55 48.26
C GLY A 323 -43.45 11.26 49.18
N ALA A 324 -44.08 10.09 49.04
CA ALA A 324 -45.15 9.64 49.94
C ALA A 324 -44.65 9.46 51.38
N PHE A 325 -43.45 8.89 51.55
CA PHE A 325 -42.82 8.73 52.87
C PHE A 325 -42.53 10.08 53.53
N LEU A 326 -41.93 11.03 52.79
CA LEU A 326 -41.62 12.36 53.31
C LEU A 326 -42.89 13.15 53.65
N SER A 327 -43.94 13.04 52.81
CA SER A 327 -45.24 13.65 53.08
C SER A 327 -45.88 13.10 54.37
N ALA A 328 -45.76 11.80 54.62
CA ALA A 328 -46.25 11.18 55.85
C ALA A 328 -45.49 11.63 57.11
N MET A 329 -44.24 12.10 56.96
CA MET A 329 -43.44 12.67 58.06
C MET A 329 -43.73 14.16 58.32
N GLY A 330 -44.66 14.77 57.58
CA GLY A 330 -45.10 16.14 57.81
C GLY A 330 -44.21 17.22 57.20
N GLU A 331 -43.30 16.88 56.29
CA GLU A 331 -42.63 17.87 55.45
C GLU A 331 -43.57 18.31 54.31
N PRO A 332 -43.82 19.63 54.12
CA PRO A 332 -44.63 20.10 53.01
C PRO A 332 -43.89 19.87 51.68
N PRO A 333 -44.60 19.62 50.58
CA PRO A 333 -43.97 19.38 49.29
C PRO A 333 -43.14 20.60 48.88
N VAL A 334 -41.88 20.36 48.50
CA VAL A 334 -41.05 21.38 47.87
C VAL A 334 -41.66 21.70 46.51
N SER A 335 -42.42 22.79 46.47
CA SER A 335 -42.96 23.38 45.25
C SER A 335 -41.80 23.61 44.25
N GLU A 336 -42.00 23.21 43.00
CA GLU A 336 -41.07 23.50 41.90
C GLU A 336 -40.75 25.01 41.82
N PRO A 337 -39.49 25.40 41.57
CA PRO A 337 -39.14 26.78 41.31
C PRO A 337 -39.45 27.11 39.85
N GLY A 338 -40.71 27.42 39.57
CA GLY A 338 -41.16 27.90 38.26
C GLY A 338 -42.40 28.77 38.42
N ASP A 339 -42.29 30.02 37.97
CA ASP A 339 -43.36 31.02 37.82
C ASP A 339 -43.86 31.74 39.08
N SER A 340 -43.12 32.79 39.47
CA SER A 340 -43.70 33.96 40.15
C SER A 340 -42.99 35.23 39.69
N ILE A 341 -43.15 35.56 38.41
CA ILE A 341 -42.78 36.86 37.84
C ILE A 341 -44.07 37.62 37.50
N LEU A 342 -44.24 38.76 38.19
CA LEU A 342 -45.04 39.95 37.86
C LEU A 342 -46.57 39.92 38.10
N LYS A 343 -46.96 40.53 39.23
CA LYS A 343 -47.96 41.61 39.41
C LYS A 343 -48.07 41.79 40.94
N GLU A 344 -47.99 42.97 41.53
CA GLU A 344 -48.83 44.14 41.26
C GLU A 344 -48.25 45.31 42.07
N GLU A 345 -47.92 46.41 41.38
CA GLU A 345 -47.76 47.75 41.95
C GLU A 345 -49.07 48.47 41.62
N LEU A 346 -49.85 48.87 42.63
CA LEU A 346 -50.82 50.00 42.66
C LEU A 346 -51.70 49.93 43.91
N ASP A 347 -51.24 50.54 45.00
CA ASP A 347 -51.83 51.72 45.68
C ASP A 347 -51.23 51.92 47.09
#